data_AF-A0A1G1V3R6-F1
#
_entry.id   AF-A0A1G1V3R6-F1
#
_cell.length_a   1.000
_cell.length_b   1.000
_cell.length_c   1.000
_cell.angle_alpha   90.00
_cell.angle_beta   90.00
_cell.angle_gamma   90.00
#
_symmetry.space_group_name_H-M   'P 1'
#
loop_
_entity.id
_entity.type
_entity.pdbx_description
1 polymer ?
#
loop_
_entity_poly.entity_id
_entity_poly.type
_entity_poly.pdbx_seq_one_letter_code
_entity_poly.pdbx_strand_id
1 'polypeptide(L)' 'MHYKRLNITFPSDLANQLRKEIPARTRSQYIANAVKEKLYKEKNLKKELIKSYKANAKLYEEINKEWETVDLESWPE' A
#
# COMPACT_ATOMS: atom_id res chain seq x y z
N MET A 1 20.21 17.69 -0.40
CA MET A 1 18.79 17.42 -0.69
C MET A 1 18.22 18.67 -1.35
N HIS A 2 17.70 18.58 -2.58
CA HIS A 2 17.14 19.74 -3.29
C HIS A 2 15.63 19.83 -3.03
N TYR A 3 15.16 21.00 -2.61
CA TYR A 3 13.74 21.25 -2.36
C TYR A 3 13.13 22.01 -3.53
N LYS A 4 11.94 21.58 -3.98
CA LYS A 4 11.15 22.27 -5.00
C LYS A 4 9.87 22.80 -4.36
N ARG A 5 9.55 24.08 -4.57
CA ARG A 5 8.25 24.64 -4.18
C ARG A 5 7.15 24.10 -5.09
N LEU A 6 6.04 23.70 -4.49
CA LEU A 6 4.85 23.21 -5.16
C LEU A 6 3.67 24.10 -4.77
N ASN A 7 2.97 24.64 -5.76
CA ASN A 7 1.71 25.36 -5.55
C ASN A 7 0.58 24.33 -5.71
N ILE A 8 -0.08 23.97 -4.62
CA ILE A 8 -1.18 23.02 -4.59
C ILE A 8 -2.40 23.65 -3.95
N THR A 9 -3.58 23.25 -4.42
CA THR A 9 -4.82 23.56 -3.72
C THR A 9 -4.99 22.57 -2.58
N PHE A 10 -5.25 23.07 -1.38
CA PHE A 10 -5.37 22.26 -0.17
C PHE A 10 -6.70 22.58 0.54
N PRO A 11 -7.50 21.58 0.93
CA PRO A 11 -8.76 21.80 1.64
C PRO A 11 -8.55 22.67 2.89
N SER A 12 -9.46 23.62 3.11
CA SER A 12 -9.28 24.66 4.14
C SER A 12 -9.35 24.08 5.56
N ASP A 13 -10.21 23.11 5.77
CA ASP A 13 -10.35 22.30 6.97
C ASP A 13 -9.05 21.54 7.29
N LEU A 14 -8.49 20.81 6.32
CA LEU A 14 -7.22 20.10 6.49
C LEU A 14 -6.05 21.08 6.70
N ALA A 15 -6.05 22.23 6.04
CA ALA A 15 -5.05 23.27 6.25
C ALA A 15 -5.06 23.77 7.69
N ASN A 16 -6.26 24.01 8.24
CA ASN A 16 -6.45 24.44 9.61
C ASN A 16 -6.00 23.37 10.61
N GLN A 17 -6.37 22.11 10.37
CA GLN A 17 -5.98 21.00 11.23
C GLN A 17 -4.45 20.83 11.22
N LEU A 18 -3.82 20.83 10.05
CA LEU A 18 -2.37 20.74 9.92
C LEU A 18 -1.67 21.90 10.64
N ARG A 19 -2.23 23.12 10.60
CA ARG A 19 -1.68 24.26 11.32
C ARG A 19 -1.79 24.12 12.84
N LYS A 20 -2.88 23.53 13.33
CA LYS A 20 -3.18 23.33 14.75
C LYS A 20 -2.33 22.20 15.36
N GLU A 21 -2.19 21.09 14.64
CA GLU A 21 -1.55 19.87 15.16
C GLU A 21 -0.04 19.83 14.90
N ILE A 22 0.45 20.46 13.83
CA ILE A 22 1.86 20.38 13.43
C ILE A 22 2.58 21.74 13.59
N PRO A 23 3.74 21.76 14.28
CA PRO A 23 4.58 22.95 14.40
C PRO A 23 4.97 23.56 13.05
N ALA A 24 5.00 24.89 12.96
CA ALA A 24 5.18 25.60 11.68
C ALA A 24 6.43 25.18 10.89
N ARG A 25 7.54 24.87 11.56
CA ARG A 25 8.81 24.49 10.92
C ARG A 25 8.83 23.06 10.37
N THR A 26 7.90 22.19 10.78
CA THR A 26 7.91 20.76 10.40
C THR A 26 6.78 20.38 9.44
N ARG A 27 5.89 21.32 9.08
CA ARG A 27 4.73 21.05 8.20
C ARG A 27 5.13 20.51 6.82
N SER A 28 6.12 21.12 6.19
CA SER A 28 6.61 20.65 4.88
C SER A 28 7.21 19.24 4.97
N GLN A 29 7.92 18.94 6.07
CA GLN A 29 8.47 17.61 6.32
C GLN A 29 7.36 16.59 6.57
N TYR A 30 6.33 16.96 7.32
CA TYR A 30 5.17 16.12 7.58
C TYR A 30 4.44 15.75 6.29
N ILE A 31 4.15 16.75 5.43
CA ILE A 31 3.53 16.51 4.12
C ILE A 31 4.42 15.62 3.25
N ALA A 32 5.73 15.89 3.19
CA ALA A 32 6.66 15.08 2.41
C ALA A 32 6.70 13.61 2.88
N ASN A 33 6.67 13.38 4.20
CA ASN A 33 6.62 12.03 4.77
C ASN A 33 5.31 11.32 4.42
N ALA A 34 4.17 11.99 4.56
CA ALA A 34 2.86 11.43 4.21
C ALA A 34 2.78 11.04 2.72
N VAL A 35 3.28 11.91 1.83
CA VAL A 35 3.36 11.62 0.39
C VAL A 35 4.30 10.44 0.12
N LYS A 36 5.48 10.41 0.76
CA LYS A 36 6.44 9.31 0.61
C LYS A 36 5.83 7.98 1.05
N GLU A 37 5.15 7.95 2.19
CA GLU A 37 4.49 6.74 2.70
C GLU A 37 3.42 6.25 1.73
N LYS A 38 2.56 7.15 1.23
CA LYS A 38 1.50 6.79 0.28
C LYS A 38 2.08 6.22 -1.02
N LEU A 39 3.08 6.88 -1.59
CA LEU A 39 3.77 6.42 -2.81
C LEU A 39 4.56 5.11 -2.58
N TYR A 40 5.11 4.90 -1.39
CA TYR A 40 5.83 3.67 -1.04
C TYR A 40 4.86 2.49 -0.91
N LYS A 41 3.72 2.67 -0.21
CA LYS A 41 2.68 1.66 -0.07
C LYS A 41 2.17 1.20 -1.43
N GLU A 42 1.86 2.13 -2.33
CA GLU A 42 1.36 1.80 -3.68
C GLU A 42 2.41 1.07 -4.54
N LYS A 43 3.68 1.49 -4.49
CA LYS A 43 4.73 0.86 -5.30
C LYS A 43 5.14 -0.52 -4.80
N ASN A 44 5.13 -0.74 -3.49
CA ASN A 44 5.66 -1.97 -2.91
C ASN A 44 4.61 -3.04 -2.71
N LEU A 45 3.33 -2.68 -2.53
CA LEU A 45 2.26 -3.69 -2.43
C LEU A 45 2.29 -4.66 -3.62
N LYS A 46 2.37 -4.13 -4.86
CA LYS A 46 2.44 -4.97 -6.06
C LYS A 46 3.73 -5.81 -6.12
N LYS A 47 4.86 -5.26 -5.69
CA LYS A 47 6.15 -5.96 -5.72
C LYS A 47 6.23 -7.06 -4.66
N GLU A 48 5.78 -6.77 -3.45
CA GLU A 48 5.72 -7.71 -2.33
C GLU A 48 4.74 -8.83 -2.63
N LEU A 49 3.60 -8.52 -3.24
CA LEU A 49 2.62 -9.51 -3.69
C LEU A 49 3.23 -10.46 -4.73
N ILE A 50 3.87 -9.93 -5.78
CA ILE A 50 4.56 -10.75 -6.80
C ILE A 50 5.67 -11.61 -6.16
N LYS A 51 6.44 -11.03 -5.23
CA LYS A 51 7.50 -11.75 -4.51
C LYS A 51 6.94 -12.90 -3.67
N SER A 52 5.84 -12.66 -2.96
CA SER A 52 5.14 -13.68 -2.16
C SER A 52 4.61 -14.80 -3.05
N TYR A 53 3.94 -14.48 -4.16
CA TYR A 53 3.45 -15.49 -5.10
C TYR A 53 4.58 -16.37 -5.64
N LYS A 54 5.71 -15.77 -6.02
CA LYS A 54 6.87 -16.53 -6.50
C LYS A 54 7.51 -17.40 -5.41
N ALA A 55 7.61 -16.88 -4.18
CA ALA A 55 8.20 -17.61 -3.07
C ALA A 55 7.37 -18.83 -2.64
N ASN A 56 6.04 -18.70 -2.73
CA ASN A 56 5.10 -19.73 -2.29
C ASN A 56 4.54 -20.58 -3.44
N ALA A 57 5.02 -20.42 -4.67
CA ALA A 57 4.47 -21.09 -5.86
C ALA A 57 4.37 -22.60 -5.69
N LYS A 58 5.44 -23.24 -5.17
CA LYS A 58 5.49 -24.69 -4.95
C LYS A 58 4.49 -25.14 -3.88
N LEU A 59 4.36 -24.39 -2.79
CA LEU A 59 3.38 -24.66 -1.74
C LEU A 59 1.94 -24.54 -2.29
N TYR A 60 1.67 -23.53 -3.11
CA TYR A 60 0.36 -23.38 -3.75
C TYR A 60 0.07 -24.51 -4.74
N GLU A 61 1.06 -25.00 -5.49
CA GLU A 61 0.88 -26.17 -6.37
C GLU A 61 0.61 -27.45 -5.58
N GLU A 62 1.31 -27.67 -4.47
CA GLU A 62 1.11 -28.83 -3.59
C GLU A 62 -0.28 -28.80 -2.97
N ILE A 63 -0.69 -27.68 -2.39
CA ILE A 63 -2.05 -27.47 -1.88
C ILE A 63 -3.07 -27.68 -3.00
N ASN A 64 -2.89 -27.08 -4.19
CA ASN A 64 -3.89 -27.22 -5.26
C ASN A 64 -4.08 -28.69 -5.69
N LYS A 65 -3.01 -29.49 -5.70
CA LYS A 65 -3.09 -30.94 -5.98
C LYS A 65 -3.76 -31.74 -4.86
N GLU A 66 -3.52 -31.36 -3.60
CA GLU A 66 -4.21 -31.98 -2.47
C GLU A 66 -5.73 -31.71 -2.54
N TRP A 67 -6.12 -30.51 -2.93
CA TRP A 67 -7.53 -30.10 -3.00
C TRP A 67 -8.24 -30.51 -4.31
N GLU A 68 -7.51 -30.78 -5.41
CA GLU A 68 -8.06 -31.36 -6.65
C GLU A 68 -8.84 -32.67 -6.41
N THR A 69 -8.47 -33.42 -5.37
CA THR A 69 -9.17 -34.66 -5.00
C THR A 69 -10.49 -34.44 -4.28
N VAL A 70 -10.70 -33.26 -3.68
CA VAL A 70 -11.92 -32.90 -2.94
C VAL A 70 -12.92 -32.16 -3.83
N ASP A 71 -12.45 -31.40 -4.83
CA ASP A 71 -13.30 -30.69 -5.80
C ASP A 71 -14.08 -31.65 -6.75
N LEU A 72 -13.72 -32.94 -6.79
CA LEU A 72 -14.42 -33.97 -7.57
C LEU A 72 -15.59 -34.62 -6.82
N GLU A 73 -15.78 -34.38 -5.53
CA GLU A 73 -16.97 -34.82 -4.81
C GLU A 73 -18.14 -33.82 -5.02
N SER A 74 -18.81 -34.02 -6.16
CA SER A 74 -20.22 -33.68 -6.46
C SER A 74 -20.89 -32.61 -5.59
N TRP A 75 -21.11 -31.44 -6.16
CA TRP A 75 -22.29 -30.66 -5.80
C TRP A 75 -23.54 -31.48 -6.14
N PRO A 76 -24.41 -31.83 -5.18
CA PRO A 76 -25.70 -32.43 -5.53
C PRO A 76 -26.52 -31.38 -6.28
N GLU A 77 -27.06 -31.76 -7.44
CA GLU A 77 -28.07 -30.98 -8.19
C GLU A 77 -29.29 -30.65 -7.33
#